data_AF-A0A2A4K405-F1
#
_entry.id   AF-A0A2A4K405-F1
#
_cell.length_a   1.000
_cell.length_b   1.000
_cell.length_c   1.000
_cell.angle_alpha   90.00
_cell.angle_beta   90.00
_cell.angle_gamma   90.00
#
_symmetry.space_group_name_H-M   'P 1'
#
loop_
_entity.id
_entity.type
_entity.pdbx_description
1 polymer ?
#
loop_
_entity_poly.entity_id
_entity_poly.type
_entity_poly.pdbx_seq_one_letter_code
_entity_poly.pdbx_strand_id
1 'polypeptide(L)'
;MEPGFMKANSNNLPKIDAVTLGRFFASNTDFCSSEFRNVKTSMSSRASYGDDAISYVQLKRDDKLCTVKCKICPEHKVHAKLYGCTLVVDEEEDIIISIQCHDCVAPKGGCKHAIAFLMWVHRRSEEPSCTAIECYWKKSKLSRVGSSLKFMTAKELSNGNQLLPANISVLTEFLDEAKKRKIENCELLKYHNDFILSDTHAISMHHLMCKYKHKGVDDFLKDICLTESLINKVEEETRDQHKCNLWYELRYGRITASRAYEVSRCKTADGTLVSLILGGKISDTVAMSRGRVLEDEVRKTVEIKLKKKINKCGLMLSEK
;
A
#
# COMPACT_ATOMS: atom_id res chain seq x y z
N MET A 1 24.80 -24.58 -12.14
CA MET A 1 23.83 -24.61 -13.25
C MET A 1 23.19 -25.97 -13.19
N GLU A 2 21.87 -26.04 -13.30
CA GLU A 2 21.16 -27.33 -13.24
C GLU A 2 21.35 -28.11 -14.56
N PRO A 3 21.37 -29.45 -14.53
CA PRO A 3 21.51 -30.26 -15.75
C PRO A 3 20.33 -29.98 -16.70
N GLY A 4 20.64 -29.72 -17.98
CA GLY A 4 19.64 -29.39 -19.01
C GLY A 4 19.24 -27.91 -19.09
N PHE A 5 19.79 -27.04 -18.24
CA PHE A 5 19.54 -25.59 -18.29
C PHE A 5 20.68 -24.84 -19.00
N MET A 6 20.31 -23.82 -19.79
CA MET A 6 21.22 -22.91 -20.47
C MET A 6 21.27 -21.56 -19.76
N LYS A 7 22.37 -20.81 -19.93
CA LYS A 7 22.49 -19.45 -19.40
C LYS A 7 21.56 -18.50 -20.14
N ALA A 8 20.81 -17.68 -19.40
CA ALA A 8 19.98 -16.66 -20.00
C ALA A 8 20.83 -15.47 -20.50
N ASN A 9 20.46 -14.96 -21.67
CA ASN A 9 20.99 -13.77 -22.31
C ASN A 9 19.84 -12.99 -22.97
N SER A 10 20.13 -11.79 -23.48
CA SER A 10 19.14 -10.92 -24.12
C SER A 10 18.38 -11.55 -25.29
N ASN A 11 18.92 -12.61 -25.91
CA ASN A 11 18.38 -13.19 -27.14
C ASN A 11 17.57 -14.48 -26.91
N ASN A 12 17.61 -15.05 -25.71
CA ASN A 12 17.03 -16.37 -25.44
C ASN A 12 15.96 -16.37 -24.34
N LEU A 13 15.59 -15.20 -23.82
CA LEU A 13 14.45 -15.07 -22.91
C LEU A 13 13.12 -15.32 -23.65
N PRO A 14 12.12 -15.92 -22.97
CA PRO A 14 10.78 -16.00 -23.52
C PRO A 14 10.18 -14.60 -23.65
N LYS A 15 9.42 -14.38 -24.72
CA LYS A 15 8.71 -13.10 -24.93
C LYS A 15 7.50 -13.06 -24.02
N ILE A 16 7.37 -12.01 -23.22
CA ILE A 16 6.19 -11.78 -22.39
C ILE A 16 5.71 -10.37 -22.69
N ASP A 17 4.57 -10.24 -23.36
CA ASP A 17 3.97 -8.94 -23.65
C ASP A 17 3.07 -8.46 -22.51
N ALA A 18 2.70 -7.17 -22.56
CA ALA A 18 1.82 -6.57 -21.57
C ALA A 18 0.44 -7.24 -21.48
N VAL A 19 -0.06 -7.81 -22.59
CA VAL A 19 -1.37 -8.48 -22.64
C VAL A 19 -1.33 -9.82 -21.91
N THR A 20 -0.30 -10.62 -22.13
CA THR A 20 -0.05 -11.90 -21.44
C THR A 20 0.15 -11.68 -19.96
N LEU A 21 0.92 -10.64 -19.59
CA LEU A 21 1.10 -10.23 -18.21
C LEU A 21 -0.25 -9.85 -17.55
N GLY A 22 -1.06 -9.05 -18.24
CA GLY A 22 -2.39 -8.65 -17.78
C GLY A 22 -3.34 -9.85 -17.62
N ARG A 23 -3.34 -10.78 -18.57
CA ARG A 23 -4.15 -12.01 -18.53
C ARG A 23 -3.74 -12.90 -17.35
N PHE A 24 -2.44 -13.03 -17.08
CA PHE A 24 -1.93 -13.80 -15.95
C PHE A 24 -2.36 -13.20 -14.61
N PHE A 25 -2.22 -11.89 -14.43
CA PHE A 25 -2.67 -11.22 -13.20
C PHE A 25 -4.19 -11.26 -13.01
N ALA A 26 -4.96 -11.22 -14.09
CA ALA A 26 -6.42 -11.29 -14.03
C ALA A 26 -6.94 -12.69 -13.68
N SER A 27 -6.27 -13.75 -14.17
CA SER A 27 -6.67 -15.14 -13.96
C SER A 27 -6.14 -15.75 -12.66
N ASN A 28 -5.04 -15.22 -12.12
CA ASN A 28 -4.40 -15.79 -10.94
C ASN A 28 -4.86 -15.10 -9.63
N THR A 29 -5.63 -15.84 -8.83
CA THR A 29 -6.19 -15.37 -7.55
C THR A 29 -5.13 -15.00 -6.51
N ASP A 30 -3.93 -15.58 -6.60
CA ASP A 30 -2.84 -15.32 -5.65
C ASP A 30 -2.25 -13.91 -5.79
N PHE A 31 -2.42 -13.29 -6.96
CA PHE A 31 -1.99 -11.91 -7.24
C PHE A 31 -3.17 -10.92 -7.29
N CYS A 32 -4.40 -11.42 -7.32
CA CYS A 32 -5.63 -10.62 -7.41
C CYS A 32 -6.31 -10.38 -6.03
N SER A 33 -5.67 -10.79 -4.93
CA SER A 33 -6.16 -10.51 -3.58
C SER A 33 -6.02 -9.02 -3.22
N SER A 34 -7.00 -8.50 -2.47
CA SER A 34 -7.09 -7.07 -2.09
C SER A 34 -5.86 -6.54 -1.34
N GLU A 35 -5.08 -7.42 -0.71
CA GLU A 35 -3.86 -7.09 0.04
C GLU A 35 -2.62 -6.82 -0.84
N PHE A 36 -2.65 -7.29 -2.10
CA PHE A 36 -1.55 -7.12 -3.06
C PHE A 36 -1.88 -6.11 -4.16
N ARG A 37 -3.14 -5.65 -4.24
CA ARG A 37 -3.53 -4.57 -5.14
C ARG A 37 -2.82 -3.27 -4.72
N ASN A 38 -1.98 -2.80 -5.63
CA ASN A 38 -1.38 -1.47 -5.71
C ASN A 38 -0.01 -1.27 -5.03
N VAL A 39 0.19 -1.44 -3.72
CA VAL A 39 1.46 -0.98 -3.10
C VAL A 39 2.62 -1.98 -3.25
N LYS A 40 2.42 -3.25 -2.87
CA LYS A 40 3.47 -4.28 -2.93
C LYS A 40 3.84 -4.65 -4.37
N THR A 41 2.83 -4.75 -5.24
CA THR A 41 3.03 -5.05 -6.67
C THR A 41 3.76 -3.91 -7.37
N SER A 42 3.36 -2.65 -7.15
CA SER A 42 4.04 -1.47 -7.72
C SER A 42 5.48 -1.31 -7.23
N MET A 43 5.73 -1.54 -5.94
CA MET A 43 7.09 -1.48 -5.39
C MET A 43 8.00 -2.59 -5.94
N SER A 44 7.46 -3.80 -6.08
CA SER A 44 8.22 -4.96 -6.56
C SER A 44 8.42 -4.96 -8.08
N SER A 45 7.55 -4.29 -8.83
CA SER A 45 7.67 -4.15 -10.29
C SER A 45 8.72 -3.13 -10.72
N ARG A 46 9.29 -2.34 -9.79
CA ARG A 46 10.30 -1.31 -10.10
C ARG A 46 11.53 -1.92 -10.78
N ALA A 47 11.99 -1.25 -11.84
CA ALA A 47 13.21 -1.62 -12.56
C ALA A 47 14.43 -1.66 -11.63
N SER A 48 14.59 -0.61 -10.82
CA SER A 48 15.69 -0.49 -9.85
C SER A 48 15.79 -1.67 -8.89
N TYR A 49 14.68 -2.25 -8.46
CA TYR A 49 14.71 -3.42 -7.57
C TYR A 49 15.01 -4.70 -8.35
N GLY A 50 14.26 -4.98 -9.42
CA GLY A 50 14.42 -6.21 -10.19
C GLY A 50 15.82 -6.39 -10.78
N ASP A 51 16.37 -5.32 -11.38
CA ASP A 51 17.69 -5.36 -12.04
C ASP A 51 18.85 -5.53 -11.06
N ASP A 52 18.69 -5.07 -9.81
CA ASP A 52 19.73 -5.18 -8.80
C ASP A 52 19.61 -6.47 -7.97
N ALA A 53 18.40 -7.05 -7.85
CA ALA A 53 18.12 -8.20 -7.00
C ALA A 53 18.30 -9.56 -7.70
N ILE A 54 18.04 -9.63 -9.01
CA ILE A 54 18.04 -10.89 -9.77
C ILE A 54 19.47 -11.31 -10.12
N SER A 55 19.72 -12.61 -10.05
CA SER A 55 21.01 -13.23 -10.34
C SER A 55 20.85 -14.65 -10.88
N TYR A 56 21.90 -15.12 -11.56
CA TYR A 56 22.02 -16.50 -12.04
C TYR A 56 20.77 -16.99 -12.78
N VAL A 57 20.34 -16.21 -13.78
CA VAL A 57 19.17 -16.57 -14.59
C VAL A 57 19.56 -17.67 -15.58
N GLN A 58 18.80 -18.76 -15.57
CA GLN A 58 18.95 -19.90 -16.47
C GLN A 58 17.59 -20.30 -17.03
N LEU A 59 17.57 -20.89 -18.21
CA LEU A 59 16.34 -21.34 -18.84
C LEU A 59 16.50 -22.71 -19.49
N LYS A 60 15.39 -23.43 -19.59
CA LYS A 60 15.28 -24.72 -20.27
C LYS A 60 14.03 -24.68 -21.13
N ARG A 61 14.15 -25.10 -22.38
CA ARG A 61 13.03 -25.28 -23.29
C ARG A 61 12.78 -26.77 -23.44
N ASP A 62 11.58 -27.19 -23.10
CA ASP A 62 11.08 -28.55 -23.30
C ASP A 62 9.85 -28.44 -24.21
N ASP A 63 10.05 -28.71 -25.50
CA ASP A 63 9.07 -28.52 -26.58
C ASP A 63 8.47 -27.09 -26.59
N LYS A 64 7.22 -26.95 -26.16
CA LYS A 64 6.49 -25.67 -26.11
C LYS A 64 6.65 -24.91 -24.79
N LEU A 65 7.23 -25.54 -23.76
CA LEU A 65 7.36 -24.95 -22.44
C LEU A 65 8.76 -24.38 -22.21
N CYS A 66 8.82 -23.10 -21.89
CA CYS A 66 10.03 -22.41 -21.46
C CYS A 66 10.03 -22.23 -19.94
N THR A 67 10.92 -22.96 -19.26
CA THR A 67 11.13 -22.86 -17.82
C THR A 67 12.32 -21.96 -17.53
N VAL A 68 12.07 -20.79 -16.93
CA VAL A 68 13.11 -19.83 -16.51
C VAL A 68 13.27 -19.90 -15.00
N LYS A 69 14.50 -20.09 -14.52
CA LYS A 69 14.86 -20.08 -13.11
C LYS A 69 15.83 -18.95 -12.81
N CYS A 70 15.70 -18.36 -11.63
CA CYS A 70 16.64 -17.36 -11.15
C CYS A 70 16.88 -17.48 -9.64
N LYS A 71 17.90 -16.75 -9.17
CA LYS A 71 18.21 -16.52 -7.77
C LYS A 71 18.01 -15.05 -7.44
N ILE A 72 17.28 -14.77 -6.36
CA ILE A 72 16.91 -13.40 -5.96
C ILE A 72 17.52 -13.07 -4.61
N CYS A 73 18.14 -11.90 -4.54
CA CYS A 73 18.73 -11.37 -3.32
C CYS A 73 17.64 -10.79 -2.39
N PRO A 74 17.59 -11.19 -1.11
CA PRO A 74 16.66 -10.60 -0.14
C PRO A 74 17.03 -9.14 0.14
N GLU A 75 16.04 -8.25 0.10
CA GLU A 75 16.25 -6.80 0.30
C GLU A 75 16.74 -6.45 1.71
N HIS A 76 16.13 -6.99 2.76
CA HIS A 76 16.48 -6.67 4.16
C HIS A 76 17.68 -7.47 4.69
N LYS A 77 18.14 -8.50 3.97
CA LYS A 77 19.24 -9.37 4.36
C LYS A 77 20.08 -9.75 3.13
N VAL A 78 20.78 -8.77 2.56
CA VAL A 78 21.52 -8.91 1.29
C VAL A 78 22.65 -9.97 1.30
N HIS A 79 23.05 -10.45 2.49
CA HIS A 79 24.02 -11.53 2.66
C HIS A 79 23.39 -12.88 3.06
N ALA A 80 22.07 -12.95 3.18
CA ALA A 80 21.38 -14.20 3.46
C ALA A 80 21.29 -15.10 2.21
N LYS A 81 20.80 -16.33 2.41
CA LYS A 81 20.56 -17.30 1.35
C LYS A 81 19.71 -16.68 0.24
N LEU A 82 20.15 -16.81 -1.01
CA LEU A 82 19.40 -16.36 -2.17
C LEU A 82 18.14 -17.20 -2.37
N TYR A 83 17.03 -16.54 -2.70
CA TYR A 83 15.75 -17.20 -2.95
C TYR A 83 15.66 -17.70 -4.39
N GLY A 84 15.31 -18.97 -4.59
CA GLY A 84 15.02 -19.52 -5.91
C GLY A 84 13.63 -19.13 -6.40
N CYS A 85 13.53 -18.65 -7.64
CA CYS A 85 12.25 -18.50 -8.33
C CYS A 85 12.23 -19.30 -9.63
N THR A 86 11.05 -19.79 -10.01
CA THR A 86 10.81 -20.53 -11.24
C THR A 86 9.59 -19.94 -11.92
N LEU A 87 9.73 -19.63 -13.21
CA LEU A 87 8.71 -19.14 -14.11
C LEU A 87 8.56 -20.17 -15.24
N VAL A 88 7.33 -20.54 -15.57
CA VAL A 88 7.02 -21.44 -16.68
C VAL A 88 6.09 -20.72 -17.64
N VAL A 89 6.50 -20.62 -18.89
CA VAL A 89 5.77 -19.94 -19.99
C VAL A 89 5.52 -20.96 -21.10
N ASP A 90 4.31 -20.99 -21.63
CA ASP A 90 3.99 -21.65 -22.89
C ASP A 90 4.30 -20.66 -24.03
N GLU A 91 5.35 -20.95 -24.82
CA GLU A 91 5.79 -20.10 -25.93
C GLU A 91 4.90 -20.25 -27.18
N GLU A 92 4.05 -21.27 -27.27
CA GLU A 92 3.15 -21.50 -28.41
C GLU A 92 1.84 -20.72 -28.26
N GLU A 93 1.26 -20.73 -27.05
CA GLU A 93 0.01 -20.05 -26.73
C GLU A 93 0.21 -18.63 -26.18
N ASP A 94 1.46 -18.20 -25.96
CA ASP A 94 1.82 -16.96 -25.26
C ASP A 94 1.09 -16.83 -23.91
N ILE A 95 1.23 -17.85 -23.05
CA ILE A 95 0.58 -17.89 -21.72
C ILE A 95 1.60 -18.19 -20.63
N ILE A 96 1.58 -17.38 -19.57
CA ILE A 96 2.31 -17.69 -18.34
C ILE A 96 1.52 -18.77 -17.58
N ILE A 97 2.12 -19.97 -17.43
CA ILE A 97 1.48 -21.08 -16.71
C ILE A 97 1.61 -20.88 -15.21
N SER A 98 2.82 -20.59 -14.73
CA SER A 98 3.05 -20.44 -13.29
C SER A 98 4.31 -19.65 -12.96
N ILE A 99 4.29 -19.03 -11.79
CA ILE A 99 5.47 -18.46 -11.16
C ILE A 99 5.49 -18.82 -9.68
N GLN A 100 6.61 -19.38 -9.22
CA GLN A 100 6.76 -19.88 -7.85
C GLN A 100 8.08 -19.40 -7.25
N CYS A 101 8.03 -19.05 -5.96
CA CYS A 101 9.22 -18.73 -5.16
C CYS A 101 9.40 -19.81 -4.10
N HIS A 102 10.54 -20.51 -4.10
CA HIS A 102 10.72 -21.75 -3.32
C HIS A 102 11.22 -21.52 -1.90
N ASP A 103 11.91 -20.41 -1.67
CA ASP A 103 12.64 -20.18 -0.41
C ASP A 103 12.03 -19.04 0.43
N CYS A 104 10.83 -18.54 0.09
CA CYS A 104 10.17 -17.48 0.85
C CYS A 104 8.96 -17.98 1.65
N VAL A 105 8.53 -17.19 2.65
CA VAL A 105 7.43 -17.51 3.57
C VAL A 105 6.07 -17.62 2.88
N ALA A 106 5.92 -17.02 1.69
CA ALA A 106 4.72 -17.10 0.84
C ALA A 106 5.05 -17.75 -0.52
N PRO A 107 5.33 -19.07 -0.56
CA PRO A 107 5.85 -19.73 -1.75
C PRO A 107 4.77 -20.01 -2.82
N LYS A 108 3.49 -20.06 -2.41
CA LYS A 108 2.37 -20.47 -3.27
C LYS A 108 1.89 -19.39 -4.27
N GLY A 109 2.36 -18.15 -4.18
CA GLY A 109 1.97 -17.05 -5.08
C GLY A 109 1.98 -15.69 -4.36
N GLY A 110 1.87 -14.58 -5.09
CA GLY A 110 1.76 -13.23 -4.52
C GLY A 110 3.03 -12.63 -3.89
N CYS A 111 4.13 -13.37 -3.73
CA CYS A 111 5.32 -12.83 -3.08
C CYS A 111 6.03 -11.75 -3.92
N LYS A 112 6.73 -10.81 -3.24
CA LYS A 112 7.48 -9.73 -3.89
C LYS A 112 8.53 -10.23 -4.89
N HIS A 113 9.12 -11.39 -4.62
CA HIS A 113 10.17 -11.99 -5.44
C HIS A 113 9.62 -12.52 -6.77
N ALA A 114 8.46 -13.16 -6.74
CA ALA A 114 7.78 -13.63 -7.95
C ALA A 114 7.41 -12.45 -8.85
N ILE A 115 6.81 -11.40 -8.29
CA ILE A 115 6.43 -10.19 -9.05
C ILE A 115 7.67 -9.52 -9.67
N ALA A 116 8.73 -9.35 -8.88
CA ALA A 116 9.97 -8.73 -9.36
C ALA A 116 10.60 -9.53 -10.50
N PHE A 117 10.58 -10.87 -10.41
CA PHE A 117 11.10 -11.74 -11.46
C PHE A 117 10.26 -11.67 -12.73
N LEU A 118 8.93 -11.76 -12.62
CA LEU A 118 8.03 -11.71 -13.76
C LEU A 118 8.16 -10.38 -14.53
N MET A 119 8.13 -9.27 -13.78
CA MET A 119 8.29 -7.92 -14.36
C MET A 119 9.66 -7.71 -14.97
N TRP A 120 10.70 -8.33 -14.42
CA TRP A 120 12.03 -8.29 -15.00
C TRP A 120 12.10 -9.04 -16.33
N VAL A 121 11.55 -10.26 -16.41
CA VAL A 121 11.53 -11.03 -17.67
C VAL A 121 10.77 -10.27 -18.76
N HIS A 122 9.59 -9.72 -18.43
CA HIS A 122 8.82 -8.87 -19.34
C HIS A 122 9.66 -7.72 -19.91
N ARG A 123 10.26 -6.88 -19.05
CA ARG A 123 11.09 -5.76 -19.49
C ARG A 123 12.27 -6.19 -20.37
N ARG A 124 13.01 -7.22 -19.94
CA ARG A 124 14.18 -7.71 -20.70
C ARG A 124 13.80 -8.38 -22.02
N SER A 125 12.57 -8.88 -22.14
CA SER A 125 12.06 -9.44 -23.39
C SER A 125 11.57 -8.39 -24.38
N GLU A 126 11.21 -7.19 -23.91
CA GLU A 126 10.77 -6.06 -24.75
C GLU A 126 11.90 -5.08 -25.10
N GLU A 127 13.02 -5.09 -24.35
CA GLU A 127 14.21 -4.30 -24.67
C GLU A 127 14.74 -4.68 -26.08
N PRO A 128 14.96 -3.72 -26.99
CA PRO A 128 15.46 -4.02 -28.32
C PRO A 128 16.86 -4.63 -28.24
N SER A 129 17.16 -5.57 -29.14
CA SER A 129 18.46 -6.24 -29.17
C SER A 129 19.58 -5.21 -29.32
N CYS A 130 20.33 -4.98 -28.23
CA CYS A 130 21.56 -4.21 -28.30
C CYS A 130 22.54 -4.94 -29.22
N THR A 131 23.43 -4.22 -29.89
CA THR A 131 24.54 -4.81 -30.67
C THR A 131 25.47 -5.68 -29.80
N ALA A 132 25.36 -5.59 -28.47
CA ALA A 132 26.03 -6.45 -27.51
C ALA A 132 25.03 -7.38 -26.77
N ILE A 133 25.32 -8.68 -26.76
CA ILE A 133 24.54 -9.71 -26.06
C ILE A 133 24.77 -9.58 -24.55
N GLU A 134 23.75 -9.21 -23.78
CA GLU A 134 23.88 -9.11 -22.32
C GLU A 134 23.73 -10.48 -21.65
N CYS A 135 24.67 -10.84 -20.78
CA CYS A 135 24.62 -12.08 -19.99
C CYS A 135 23.92 -11.86 -18.65
N TYR A 136 22.90 -12.69 -18.36
CA TYR A 136 22.13 -12.66 -17.09
C TYR A 136 22.56 -13.73 -16.08
N TRP A 137 23.55 -14.56 -16.45
CA TRP A 137 24.23 -15.46 -15.51
C TRP A 137 25.32 -14.71 -14.73
N LYS A 138 24.90 -13.76 -13.91
CA LYS A 138 25.79 -12.94 -13.06
C LYS A 138 25.24 -12.80 -11.65
N LYS A 139 26.11 -12.42 -10.71
CA LYS A 139 25.74 -12.16 -9.32
C LYS A 139 24.96 -10.84 -9.21
N SER A 140 23.99 -10.78 -8.30
CA SER A 140 23.13 -9.61 -8.11
C SER A 140 23.93 -8.40 -7.61
N LYS A 141 23.56 -7.20 -8.05
CA LYS A 141 24.20 -5.95 -7.56
C LYS A 141 23.90 -5.72 -6.08
N LEU A 142 22.69 -6.06 -5.62
CA LEU A 142 22.30 -5.95 -4.21
C LEU A 142 23.22 -6.75 -3.27
N SER A 143 23.72 -7.91 -3.71
CA SER A 143 24.65 -8.70 -2.88
C SER A 143 26.01 -8.04 -2.64
N ARG A 144 26.31 -6.93 -3.33
CA ARG A 144 27.54 -6.13 -3.18
C ARG A 144 27.38 -5.00 -2.15
N VAL A 145 26.15 -4.66 -1.74
CA VAL A 145 25.86 -3.64 -0.72
C VAL A 145 26.55 -4.04 0.58
N GLY A 146 27.27 -3.10 1.21
CA GLY A 146 28.08 -3.33 2.42
C GLY A 146 29.52 -3.82 2.19
N SER A 147 29.86 -4.33 0.99
CA SER A 147 31.23 -4.76 0.64
C SER A 147 32.05 -3.68 -0.06
N SER A 148 31.44 -2.87 -0.95
CA SER A 148 32.10 -1.78 -1.69
C SER A 148 31.66 -0.38 -1.27
N LEU A 149 30.50 -0.25 -0.62
CA LEU A 149 29.95 0.99 -0.08
C LEU A 149 29.70 0.78 1.41
N LYS A 150 30.67 1.18 2.24
CA LYS A 150 30.56 1.10 3.72
C LYS A 150 29.62 2.15 4.29
N PHE A 151 29.54 3.32 3.63
CA PHE A 151 28.69 4.43 4.03
C PHE A 151 28.15 5.09 2.77
N MET A 152 26.85 5.33 2.73
CA MET A 152 26.25 6.26 1.77
C MET A 152 26.19 7.62 2.44
N THR A 153 26.82 8.61 1.82
CA THR A 153 26.72 9.99 2.30
C THR A 153 25.39 10.61 1.87
N ALA A 154 24.83 11.52 2.67
CA ALA A 154 23.60 12.23 2.32
C ALA A 154 23.67 12.94 0.94
N LYS A 155 24.89 13.29 0.51
CA LYS A 155 25.18 13.91 -0.78
C LYS A 155 25.06 12.94 -1.97
N GLU A 156 25.27 11.65 -1.76
CA GLU A 156 25.08 10.61 -2.80
C GLU A 156 23.60 10.26 -2.97
N LEU A 157 22.79 10.42 -1.91
CA LEU A 157 21.33 10.29 -1.95
C LEU A 157 20.65 11.47 -2.66
N SER A 158 21.28 12.65 -2.68
CA SER A 158 20.71 13.86 -3.30
C SER A 158 20.86 13.94 -4.81
N ASN A 159 21.50 12.95 -5.46
CA ASN A 159 21.64 12.91 -6.92
C ASN A 159 20.35 12.44 -7.65
N GLY A 160 19.24 12.30 -6.94
CA GLY A 160 17.94 12.25 -7.60
C GLY A 160 17.78 13.49 -8.47
N ASN A 161 17.29 13.31 -9.71
CA ASN A 161 16.96 14.42 -10.60
C ASN A 161 16.30 15.54 -9.78
N GLN A 162 16.71 16.80 -10.00
CA GLN A 162 16.02 17.96 -9.46
C GLN A 162 14.53 17.68 -9.60
N LEU A 163 13.80 17.70 -8.47
CA LEU A 163 12.35 17.65 -8.48
C LEU A 163 11.92 18.61 -9.58
N LEU A 164 11.35 18.06 -10.66
CA LEU A 164 10.79 18.89 -11.73
C LEU A 164 9.93 19.93 -11.00
N PRO A 165 10.08 21.23 -11.32
CA PRO A 165 9.29 22.26 -10.66
C PRO A 165 7.83 21.82 -10.72
N ALA A 166 7.15 21.84 -9.58
CA ALA A 166 5.79 21.32 -9.47
C ALA A 166 4.95 22.00 -10.56
N ASN A 167 4.63 21.25 -11.62
CA ASN A 167 3.79 21.77 -12.68
C ASN A 167 2.36 21.65 -12.18
N ILE A 168 1.93 22.70 -11.48
CA ILE A 168 0.61 22.80 -10.86
C ILE A 168 -0.48 22.96 -11.93
N SER A 169 -0.15 23.25 -13.20
CA SER A 169 -1.17 23.54 -14.23
C SER A 169 -2.16 22.38 -14.43
N VAL A 170 -1.66 21.15 -14.46
CA VAL A 170 -2.50 19.95 -14.61
C VAL A 170 -3.44 19.79 -13.41
N LEU A 171 -2.96 20.08 -12.20
CA LEU A 171 -3.78 20.00 -10.99
C LEU A 171 -4.85 21.10 -11.00
N THR A 172 -4.51 22.33 -11.39
CA THR A 172 -5.47 23.44 -11.46
C THR A 172 -6.55 23.18 -12.51
N GLU A 173 -6.16 22.74 -13.71
CA GLU A 173 -7.12 22.38 -14.77
C GLU A 173 -8.02 21.22 -14.35
N PHE A 174 -7.46 20.22 -13.67
CA PHE A 174 -8.24 19.11 -13.09
C PHE A 174 -9.25 19.60 -12.05
N LEU A 175 -8.85 20.51 -11.15
CA LEU A 175 -9.75 21.07 -10.13
C LEU A 175 -10.88 21.89 -10.76
N ASP A 176 -10.58 22.68 -11.79
CA ASP A 176 -11.59 23.47 -12.50
C ASP A 176 -12.58 22.58 -13.25
N GLU A 177 -12.10 21.54 -13.95
CA GLU A 177 -12.98 20.57 -14.61
C GLU A 177 -13.80 19.75 -13.61
N ALA A 178 -13.21 19.38 -12.47
CA ALA A 178 -13.92 18.67 -11.41
C ALA A 178 -15.05 19.52 -10.80
N LYS A 179 -14.80 20.82 -10.56
CA LYS A 179 -15.80 21.78 -10.10
C LYS A 179 -16.93 21.94 -11.13
N LYS A 180 -16.60 22.08 -12.43
CA LYS A 180 -17.61 22.16 -13.52
C LYS A 180 -18.49 20.92 -13.60
N ARG A 181 -17.89 19.74 -13.46
CA ARG A 181 -18.57 18.43 -13.58
C ARG A 181 -19.24 17.97 -12.29
N LYS A 182 -19.13 18.73 -11.20
CA LYS A 182 -19.64 18.37 -9.86
C LYS A 182 -19.19 16.97 -9.42
N ILE A 183 -17.90 16.68 -9.60
CA ILE A 183 -17.35 15.39 -9.17
C ILE A 183 -17.19 15.42 -7.65
N GLU A 184 -18.00 14.64 -6.96
CA GLU A 184 -17.96 14.51 -5.49
C GLU A 184 -17.15 13.29 -5.03
N ASN A 185 -17.02 12.27 -5.90
CA ASN A 185 -16.35 11.00 -5.61
C ASN A 185 -14.91 10.95 -6.19
N CYS A 186 -14.04 11.86 -5.77
CA CYS A 186 -12.62 11.80 -6.11
C CYS A 186 -11.75 12.03 -4.87
N GLU A 187 -10.86 11.09 -4.58
CA GLU A 187 -9.95 11.18 -3.43
C GLU A 187 -9.06 12.42 -3.49
N LEU A 188 -8.60 12.84 -4.68
CA LEU A 188 -7.77 14.04 -4.83
C LEU A 188 -8.50 15.34 -4.44
N LEU A 189 -9.80 15.39 -4.66
CA LEU A 189 -10.61 16.57 -4.31
C LEU A 189 -10.80 16.69 -2.80
N LYS A 190 -10.88 15.57 -2.08
CA LYS A 190 -11.06 15.55 -0.61
C LYS A 190 -9.92 16.22 0.16
N TYR A 191 -8.74 16.36 -0.46
CA TYR A 191 -7.57 16.97 0.17
C TYR A 191 -7.28 18.39 -0.34
N HIS A 192 -8.17 18.97 -1.14
CA HIS A 192 -8.03 20.35 -1.62
C HIS A 192 -8.77 21.35 -0.71
N ASN A 193 -8.15 22.51 -0.44
CA ASN A 193 -8.68 23.50 0.52
C ASN A 193 -10.07 24.05 0.17
N ASP A 194 -10.41 24.11 -1.13
CA ASP A 194 -11.70 24.65 -1.61
C ASP A 194 -12.81 23.59 -1.71
N PHE A 195 -12.54 22.33 -1.37
CA PHE A 195 -13.53 21.27 -1.52
C PHE A 195 -14.46 21.27 -0.31
N ILE A 196 -15.71 21.70 -0.53
CA ILE A 196 -16.74 21.71 0.49
C ILE A 196 -17.35 20.32 0.56
N LEU A 197 -16.78 19.46 1.41
CA LEU A 197 -17.58 18.39 1.99
C LEU A 197 -18.56 19.01 2.99
N SER A 198 -19.65 18.30 3.30
CA SER A 198 -20.67 18.71 4.28
C SER A 198 -20.06 19.38 5.53
N ASP A 199 -20.82 20.26 6.20
CA ASP A 199 -20.35 20.97 7.41
C ASP A 199 -19.68 20.03 8.43
N THR A 200 -20.13 18.78 8.49
CA THR A 200 -19.63 17.70 9.33
C THR A 200 -18.26 17.14 8.92
N HIS A 201 -17.85 17.21 7.67
CA HIS A 201 -16.49 16.83 7.23
C HIS A 201 -15.48 17.96 7.40
N ALA A 202 -15.93 19.23 7.35
CA ALA A 202 -15.07 20.40 7.53
C ALA A 202 -14.38 20.42 8.91
N ILE A 203 -14.92 19.67 9.88
CA ILE A 203 -14.36 19.50 11.22
C ILE A 203 -13.42 18.28 11.36
N SER A 204 -13.10 17.58 10.28
CA SER A 204 -12.06 16.55 10.33
C SER A 204 -10.71 17.20 10.65
N MET A 205 -9.84 16.47 11.36
CA MET A 205 -8.56 17.02 11.80
C MET A 205 -7.71 17.51 10.63
N HIS A 206 -7.79 16.84 9.47
CA HIS A 206 -7.09 17.26 8.27
C HIS A 206 -7.57 18.63 7.76
N HIS A 207 -8.88 18.82 7.65
CA HIS A 207 -9.45 20.08 7.18
C HIS A 207 -9.17 21.24 8.16
N LEU A 208 -9.26 20.98 9.47
CA LEU A 208 -8.91 21.97 10.50
C LEU A 208 -7.44 22.40 10.38
N MET A 209 -6.51 21.44 10.22
CA MET A 209 -5.09 21.74 10.04
C MET A 209 -4.83 22.55 8.76
N CYS A 210 -5.48 22.19 7.65
CA CYS A 210 -5.37 22.90 6.38
C CYS A 210 -5.96 24.32 6.43
N LYS A 211 -7.04 24.52 7.20
CA LYS A 211 -7.70 25.81 7.38
C LYS A 211 -6.85 26.80 8.19
N TYR A 212 -6.36 26.37 9.35
CA TYR A 212 -5.74 27.28 10.32
C TYR A 212 -4.21 27.39 10.19
N LYS A 213 -3.52 26.33 9.70
CA LYS A 213 -2.06 26.31 9.43
C LYS A 213 -1.15 26.87 10.55
N HIS A 214 -1.58 26.82 11.81
CA HIS A 214 -0.75 27.28 12.93
C HIS A 214 0.45 26.39 13.14
N LYS A 215 1.55 27.00 13.59
CA LYS A 215 2.76 26.28 14.01
C LYS A 215 2.72 25.83 15.47
N GLY A 216 1.84 26.42 16.29
CA GLY A 216 1.69 26.13 17.71
C GLY A 216 0.34 25.46 18.01
N VAL A 217 0.36 24.49 18.94
CA VAL A 217 -0.83 23.73 19.35
C VAL A 217 -1.82 24.61 20.12
N ASP A 218 -1.34 25.48 21.01
CA ASP A 218 -2.21 26.32 21.84
C ASP A 218 -3.01 27.32 21.00
N ASP A 219 -2.42 27.87 19.94
CA ASP A 219 -3.11 28.78 19.02
C ASP A 219 -4.09 28.02 18.12
N PHE A 220 -3.72 26.81 17.69
CA PHE A 220 -4.62 25.93 16.96
C PHE A 220 -5.87 25.56 17.78
N LEU A 221 -5.72 25.28 19.07
CA LEU A 221 -6.84 24.92 19.95
C LEU A 221 -7.75 26.12 20.26
N LYS A 222 -7.23 27.34 20.32
CA LYS A 222 -8.06 28.55 20.52
C LYS A 222 -9.01 28.80 19.35
N ASP A 223 -8.56 28.49 18.13
CA ASP A 223 -9.29 28.78 16.90
C ASP A 223 -10.29 27.68 16.51
N ILE A 224 -10.18 26.50 17.15
CA ILE A 224 -11.17 25.44 17.06
C ILE A 224 -12.31 25.74 18.03
N CYS A 225 -13.44 26.12 17.46
CA CYS A 225 -14.69 26.23 18.20
C CYS A 225 -15.75 25.39 17.47
N LEU A 226 -16.18 24.30 18.10
CA LEU A 226 -17.26 23.46 17.59
C LEU A 226 -18.57 23.89 18.23
N THR A 227 -19.56 24.26 17.41
CA THR A 227 -20.89 24.62 17.93
C THR A 227 -21.68 23.37 18.33
N GLU A 228 -22.50 23.47 19.37
CA GLU A 228 -23.37 22.38 19.83
C GLU A 228 -24.27 21.83 18.69
N SER A 229 -24.77 22.72 17.83
CA SER A 229 -25.55 22.34 16.63
C SER A 229 -24.79 21.42 15.68
N LEU A 230 -23.49 21.66 15.51
CA LEU A 230 -22.64 20.88 14.62
C LEU A 230 -22.26 19.54 15.26
N ILE A 231 -22.02 19.52 16.57
CA ILE A 231 -21.78 18.29 17.34
C ILE A 231 -22.99 17.36 17.27
N ASN A 232 -24.20 17.90 17.43
CA ASN A 232 -25.43 17.11 17.32
C ASN A 232 -25.62 16.56 15.90
N LYS A 233 -25.33 17.35 14.86
CA LYS A 233 -25.37 16.89 13.46
C LYS A 233 -24.37 15.76 13.19
N VAL A 234 -23.16 15.87 13.75
CA VAL A 234 -22.13 14.81 13.67
C VAL A 234 -22.60 13.54 14.37
N GLU A 235 -23.19 13.65 15.56
CA GLU A 235 -23.75 12.50 16.27
C GLU A 235 -24.77 11.79 15.38
N GLU A 236 -25.72 12.54 14.82
CA GLU A 236 -26.78 12.00 13.95
C GLU A 236 -26.24 11.28 12.72
N GLU A 237 -25.31 11.91 11.99
CA GLU A 237 -24.72 11.36 10.76
C GLU A 237 -23.78 10.16 11.01
N THR A 238 -23.36 9.95 12.26
CA THR A 238 -22.39 8.91 12.61
C THR A 238 -22.95 7.82 13.52
N ARG A 239 -24.27 7.75 13.71
CA ARG A 239 -24.96 6.70 14.52
C ARG A 239 -24.71 5.27 14.05
N ASP A 240 -24.36 5.07 12.77
CA ASP A 240 -23.99 3.77 12.21
C ASP A 240 -22.54 3.35 12.52
N GLN A 241 -21.80 4.19 13.24
CA GLN A 241 -20.48 3.93 13.81
C GLN A 241 -19.52 3.24 12.83
N HIS A 242 -19.20 1.96 13.05
CA HIS A 242 -18.23 1.19 12.29
C HIS A 242 -18.58 1.00 10.79
N LYS A 243 -19.84 1.24 10.40
CA LYS A 243 -20.29 1.20 9.01
C LYS A 243 -20.22 2.55 8.31
N CYS A 244 -20.02 3.62 9.06
CA CYS A 244 -19.97 4.99 8.55
C CYS A 244 -18.52 5.42 8.28
N ASN A 245 -18.21 5.86 7.06
CA ASN A 245 -16.87 6.35 6.74
C ASN A 245 -16.53 7.64 7.49
N LEU A 246 -17.50 8.54 7.66
CA LEU A 246 -17.36 9.79 8.40
C LEU A 246 -16.95 9.52 9.87
N TRP A 247 -17.42 8.43 10.47
CA TRP A 247 -17.00 8.03 11.82
C TRP A 247 -15.48 7.79 11.93
N TYR A 248 -14.86 7.20 10.91
CA TYR A 248 -13.41 6.98 10.90
C TYR A 248 -12.64 8.27 10.61
N GLU A 249 -13.12 9.07 9.65
CA GLU A 249 -12.53 10.36 9.28
C GLU A 249 -12.50 11.33 10.46
N LEU A 250 -13.57 11.40 11.25
CA LEU A 250 -13.64 12.29 12.41
C LEU A 250 -12.82 11.82 13.61
N ARG A 251 -12.55 10.52 13.72
CA ARG A 251 -11.68 9.95 14.77
C ARG A 251 -10.20 10.10 14.45
N TYR A 252 -9.84 10.25 13.18
CA TYR A 252 -8.46 10.46 12.76
C TYR A 252 -7.85 11.66 13.47
N GLY A 253 -6.71 11.46 14.13
CA GLY A 253 -5.99 12.50 14.86
C GLY A 253 -6.63 12.92 16.19
N ARG A 254 -7.74 12.29 16.62
CA ARG A 254 -8.40 12.59 17.90
C ARG A 254 -8.17 11.49 18.94
N ILE A 255 -7.98 11.90 20.19
CA ILE A 255 -7.91 10.96 21.32
C ILE A 255 -9.33 10.46 21.61
N THR A 256 -9.53 9.14 21.53
CA THR A 256 -10.83 8.50 21.82
C THR A 256 -10.86 7.96 23.24
N ALA A 257 -12.06 7.84 23.83
CA ALA A 257 -12.24 7.31 25.18
C ALA A 257 -11.56 5.93 25.37
N SER A 258 -11.65 5.05 24.37
CA SER A 258 -11.01 3.72 24.38
C SER A 258 -9.47 3.75 24.48
N ARG A 259 -8.84 4.89 24.18
CA ARG A 259 -7.38 5.08 24.16
C ARG A 259 -6.89 6.12 25.16
N ALA A 260 -7.79 6.84 25.84
CA ALA A 260 -7.44 7.92 26.77
C ALA A 260 -6.50 7.44 27.88
N TYR A 261 -6.74 6.23 28.42
CA TYR A 261 -5.87 5.64 29.43
C TYR A 261 -4.45 5.38 28.91
N GLU A 262 -4.32 4.79 27.72
CA GLU A 262 -3.02 4.50 27.10
C GLU A 262 -2.25 5.80 26.81
N VAL A 263 -2.94 6.83 26.30
CA VAL A 263 -2.35 8.15 26.03
C VAL A 263 -1.85 8.81 27.31
N SER A 264 -2.61 8.76 28.40
CA SER A 264 -2.22 9.37 29.68
C SER A 264 -0.92 8.80 30.28
N ARG A 265 -0.54 7.59 29.88
CA ARG A 265 0.66 6.89 30.37
C ARG A 265 1.77 6.78 29.33
N CYS A 266 1.52 7.24 28.10
CA CYS A 266 2.50 7.19 27.02
C CYS A 266 3.64 8.17 27.30
N LYS A 267 4.89 7.67 27.30
CA LYS A 267 6.10 8.50 27.46
C LYS A 267 6.89 8.66 26.16
N THR A 268 6.47 7.96 25.11
CA THR A 268 7.15 7.88 23.82
C THR A 268 6.50 8.82 22.81
N ALA A 269 7.32 9.60 22.11
CA ALA A 269 6.87 10.56 21.10
C ALA A 269 6.38 9.91 19.80
N ASP A 270 6.79 8.67 19.53
CA ASP A 270 6.40 7.90 18.35
C ASP A 270 6.19 6.42 18.75
N GLY A 271 5.40 5.69 17.97
CA GLY A 271 5.10 4.28 18.18
C GLY A 271 3.66 3.90 17.83
N THR A 272 3.30 2.65 18.15
CA THR A 272 2.03 2.05 17.76
C THR A 272 0.82 2.86 18.21
N LEU A 273 0.84 3.42 19.42
CA LEU A 273 -0.27 4.24 19.93
C LEU A 273 -0.50 5.49 19.06
N VAL A 274 0.57 6.18 18.69
CA VAL A 274 0.52 7.36 17.81
C VAL A 274 0.00 6.94 16.43
N SER A 275 0.51 5.84 15.87
CA SER A 275 0.02 5.29 14.60
C SER A 275 -1.47 4.97 14.64
N LEU A 276 -1.98 4.43 15.74
CA LEU A 276 -3.40 4.12 15.92
C LEU A 276 -4.28 5.38 16.00
N ILE A 277 -3.81 6.43 16.67
CA ILE A 277 -4.50 7.74 16.71
C ILE A 277 -4.54 8.37 15.31
N LEU A 278 -3.46 8.21 14.53
CA LEU A 278 -3.36 8.65 13.14
C LEU A 278 -4.03 7.69 12.14
N GLY A 279 -5.03 6.91 12.58
CA GLY A 279 -5.86 6.08 11.69
C GLY A 279 -5.27 4.71 11.36
N GLY A 280 -4.22 4.28 12.06
CA GLY A 280 -3.70 2.93 12.00
C GLY A 280 -4.79 1.89 12.32
N LYS A 281 -4.87 0.83 11.51
CA LYS A 281 -5.86 -0.24 11.69
C LYS A 281 -5.28 -1.40 12.47
N ILE A 282 -6.07 -1.89 13.43
CA ILE A 282 -5.82 -3.17 14.09
C ILE A 282 -6.62 -4.23 13.35
N SER A 283 -6.02 -5.39 13.11
CA SER A 283 -6.74 -6.54 12.57
C SER A 283 -7.94 -6.88 13.44
N ASP A 284 -9.06 -7.17 12.81
CA ASP A 284 -10.27 -7.56 13.51
C ASP A 284 -10.04 -8.87 14.29
N THR A 285 -10.26 -8.83 15.60
CA THR A 285 -10.06 -10.00 16.46
C THR A 285 -11.37 -10.76 16.63
N VAL A 286 -11.29 -12.04 17.01
CA VAL A 286 -12.47 -12.87 17.32
C VAL A 286 -13.34 -12.21 18.39
N ALA A 287 -12.73 -11.56 19.38
CA ALA A 287 -13.44 -10.82 20.41
C ALA A 287 -14.19 -9.59 19.86
N MET A 288 -13.59 -8.84 18.93
CA MET A 288 -14.22 -7.68 18.29
C MET A 288 -15.40 -8.09 17.40
N SER A 289 -15.24 -9.15 16.61
CA SER A 289 -16.31 -9.71 15.78
C SER A 289 -17.48 -10.20 16.63
N ARG A 290 -17.20 -10.99 17.69
CA ARG A 290 -18.21 -11.43 18.66
C ARG A 290 -18.91 -10.25 19.33
N GLY A 291 -18.18 -9.20 19.69
CA GLY A 291 -18.74 -7.98 20.26
C GLY A 291 -19.81 -7.35 19.37
N ARG A 292 -19.51 -7.15 18.08
CA ARG A 292 -20.46 -6.56 17.12
C ARG A 292 -21.71 -7.41 16.89
N VAL A 293 -21.59 -8.73 16.92
CA VAL A 293 -22.74 -9.63 16.76
C VAL A 293 -23.67 -9.56 17.98
N LEU A 294 -23.10 -9.56 19.19
CA LEU A 294 -23.87 -9.63 20.43
C LEU A 294 -24.37 -8.26 20.93
N GLU A 295 -23.82 -7.15 20.44
CA GLU A 295 -24.10 -5.81 20.94
C GLU A 295 -25.61 -5.48 20.98
N ASP A 296 -26.33 -5.77 19.89
CA ASP A 296 -27.76 -5.48 19.80
C ASP A 296 -28.62 -6.38 20.72
N GLU A 297 -28.19 -7.63 20.96
CA GLU A 297 -28.87 -8.54 21.90
C GLU A 297 -28.64 -8.14 23.36
N VAL A 298 -27.40 -7.77 23.69
CA VAL A 298 -27.03 -7.28 25.01
C VAL A 298 -27.78 -5.99 25.32
N ARG A 299 -27.84 -5.05 24.37
CA ARG A 299 -28.58 -3.79 24.53
C ARG A 299 -30.04 -4.04 24.90
N LYS A 300 -30.77 -4.88 24.15
CA LYS A 300 -32.16 -5.26 24.44
C LYS A 300 -32.33 -5.86 25.84
N THR A 301 -31.41 -6.74 26.21
CA THR A 301 -31.43 -7.40 27.54
C THR A 301 -31.23 -6.38 28.67
N VAL A 302 -30.33 -5.43 28.48
CA VAL A 302 -30.04 -4.37 29.46
C VAL A 302 -31.19 -3.36 29.56
N GLU A 303 -31.83 -3.00 28.43
CA GLU A 303 -33.02 -2.13 28.42
C GLU A 303 -34.15 -2.71 29.28
N ILE A 304 -34.42 -4.01 29.15
CA ILE A 304 -35.43 -4.72 29.94
C ILE A 304 -35.07 -4.72 31.43
N LYS A 305 -33.80 -5.02 31.76
CA LYS A 305 -33.34 -5.09 33.16
C LYS A 305 -33.35 -3.73 33.86
N LEU A 306 -32.90 -2.69 33.17
CA LEU A 306 -32.80 -1.33 33.73
C LEU A 306 -34.11 -0.54 33.61
N LYS A 307 -35.10 -1.04 32.87
CA LYS A 307 -36.36 -0.35 32.54
C LYS A 307 -36.10 1.07 31.97
N LYS A 308 -35.05 1.19 31.17
CA LYS A 308 -34.62 2.44 30.51
C LYS A 308 -34.38 2.16 29.04
N LYS A 309 -34.75 3.12 28.18
CA LYS A 309 -34.47 3.05 26.74
C LYS A 309 -33.00 3.39 26.49
N ILE A 310 -32.32 2.55 25.71
CA ILE A 310 -30.91 2.70 25.33
C ILE A 310 -30.85 2.85 23.81
N ASN A 311 -30.64 4.09 23.38
CA ASN A 311 -30.51 4.42 21.97
C ASN A 311 -29.07 4.20 21.50
N LYS A 312 -28.91 3.89 20.20
CA LYS A 312 -27.61 3.97 19.54
C LYS A 312 -27.19 5.43 19.46
N CYS A 313 -25.93 5.70 19.71
CA CYS A 313 -25.35 7.03 19.59
C CYS A 313 -24.21 7.04 18.56
N GLY A 314 -24.07 8.17 17.89
CA GLY A 314 -22.93 8.51 17.07
C GLY A 314 -21.79 9.13 17.87
N LEU A 315 -20.89 9.79 17.15
CA LEU A 315 -19.66 10.34 17.69
C LEU A 315 -19.97 11.66 18.39
N MET A 316 -19.70 11.72 19.68
CA MET A 316 -19.76 12.97 20.45
C MET A 316 -18.36 13.59 20.51
N LEU A 317 -18.25 14.83 20.05
CA LEU A 317 -17.02 15.61 20.07
C LEU A 317 -17.00 16.54 21.27
N SER A 318 -15.80 16.85 21.77
CA SER A 318 -15.60 17.90 22.78
C SER A 318 -15.71 19.27 22.11
N GLU A 319 -16.41 20.21 22.75
CA GLU A 319 -16.52 21.61 22.30
C GLU A 319 -15.17 22.35 22.33
N LYS A 320 -14.21 21.84 23.11
CA LYS A 320 -12.84 22.35 23.29
C LYS A 320 -11.80 21.24 23.21
#